data_AF-A0A522QW17-F1
#
_entry.id   AF-A0A522QW17-F1
#
_cell.length_a   1.000
_cell.length_b   1.000
_cell.length_c   1.000
_cell.angle_alpha   90.00
_cell.angle_beta   90.00
_cell.angle_gamma   90.00
#
_symmetry.space_group_name_H-M   'P 1'
#
loop_
_entity.id
_entity.type
_entity.pdbx_description
1 polymer ?
#
loop_
_entity_poly.entity_id
_entity_poly.type
_entity_poly.pdbx_seq_one_letter_code
_entity_poly.pdbx_strand_id
1 'polypeptide(L)'
;MDLGPVLRAARRSRRLSQRELAAHAGVPRSTIDRIEAGRTSAKFETVASLLAATGYTLLIADWRGRQLEYDPDRERLVDRAGRHFPAHLDSGEVTSIWSDPWWGWYRIAWWKKDNPLVPDHTYFKIPWWARRGRELSPSEKRELWMDAT
;
A
#
# COMPACT_ATOMS: atom_id res chain seq x y z
N MET A 1 21.31 0.74 1.05
CA MET A 1 21.44 -0.71 0.80
C MET A 1 22.05 -0.89 -0.58
N ASP A 2 23.10 -1.69 -0.73
CA ASP A 2 23.68 -2.02 -2.03
C ASP A 2 23.03 -3.30 -2.57
N LEU A 3 22.46 -3.22 -3.78
CA LEU A 3 21.75 -4.33 -4.41
C LEU A 3 22.68 -5.48 -4.78
N GLY A 4 23.93 -5.20 -5.16
CA GLY A 4 24.85 -6.24 -5.63
C GLY A 4 25.14 -7.32 -4.58
N PRO A 5 25.58 -6.97 -3.36
CA PRO A 5 25.74 -7.90 -2.25
C PRO A 5 24.47 -8.66 -1.86
N VAL A 6 23.31 -7.98 -1.87
CA VAL A 6 22.01 -8.60 -1.56
C VAL A 6 21.67 -9.68 -2.60
N LEU A 7 21.83 -9.37 -3.88
CA LEU A 7 21.56 -10.31 -4.97
C LEU A 7 22.52 -11.52 -4.92
N ARG A 8 23.81 -11.30 -4.61
CA ARG A 8 24.77 -12.39 -4.39
C ARG A 8 24.35 -13.28 -3.23
N ALA A 9 23.89 -12.69 -2.11
CA ALA A 9 23.43 -13.45 -0.96
C ALA A 9 22.19 -14.31 -1.29
N ALA A 10 21.21 -13.74 -2.00
CA ALA A 10 20.02 -14.45 -2.47
C ALA A 10 20.38 -15.59 -3.45
N ARG A 11 21.35 -15.38 -4.35
CA ARG A 11 21.90 -16.46 -5.20
C ARG A 11 22.54 -17.58 -4.39
N ARG A 12 23.37 -17.23 -3.40
CA ARG A 12 24.07 -18.22 -2.56
C ARG A 12 23.10 -19.09 -1.77
N SER A 13 22.01 -18.52 -1.23
CA SER A 13 21.02 -19.30 -0.48
C SER A 13 20.30 -20.35 -1.35
N ARG A 14 20.20 -20.10 -2.66
CA ARG A 14 19.62 -21.04 -3.64
C ARG A 14 20.66 -21.80 -4.48
N ARG A 15 21.95 -21.60 -4.22
CA ARG A 15 23.08 -22.22 -4.95
C ARG A 15 23.04 -21.99 -6.47
N LEU A 16 22.47 -20.88 -6.92
CA LEU A 16 22.37 -20.57 -8.35
C LEU A 16 23.68 -19.94 -8.85
N SER A 17 24.00 -20.16 -10.13
CA SER A 17 24.95 -19.38 -10.93
C SER A 17 24.26 -18.14 -11.53
N GLN A 18 25.04 -17.19 -12.07
CA GLN A 18 24.46 -16.00 -12.72
C GLN A 18 23.65 -16.40 -13.96
N ARG A 19 24.08 -17.45 -14.68
CA ARG A 19 23.40 -17.95 -15.87
C ARG A 19 22.06 -18.58 -15.53
N GLU A 20 22.01 -19.37 -14.46
CA GLU A 20 20.76 -19.97 -13.98
C GLU A 20 19.81 -18.87 -13.50
N LEU A 21 20.26 -17.94 -12.66
CA LEU A 21 19.39 -16.85 -12.24
C LEU A 21 18.87 -16.02 -13.43
N ALA A 22 19.71 -15.73 -14.42
CA ALA A 22 19.31 -15.04 -15.64
C ALA A 22 18.17 -15.80 -16.38
N ALA A 23 18.31 -17.11 -16.52
CA ALA A 23 17.29 -17.95 -17.14
C ALA A 23 15.99 -17.97 -16.33
N HIS A 24 16.08 -18.13 -15.00
CA HIS A 24 14.91 -18.15 -14.12
C HIS A 24 14.17 -16.81 -14.07
N ALA A 25 14.89 -15.70 -14.13
CA ALA A 25 14.32 -14.35 -14.06
C ALA A 25 13.96 -13.77 -15.43
N GLY A 26 14.29 -14.45 -16.54
CA GLY A 26 14.04 -13.95 -17.89
C GLY A 26 14.85 -12.70 -18.25
N VAL A 27 16.04 -12.52 -17.68
CA VAL A 27 16.89 -11.34 -17.93
C VAL A 27 18.25 -11.71 -18.51
N PRO A 28 18.92 -10.82 -19.27
CA PRO A 28 20.26 -11.08 -19.74
C PRO A 28 21.25 -11.28 -18.58
N ARG A 29 22.14 -12.28 -18.68
CA ARG A 29 23.22 -12.49 -17.68
C ARG A 29 24.06 -11.24 -17.44
N SER A 30 24.33 -10.46 -18.50
CA SER A 30 25.07 -9.20 -18.41
C SER A 30 24.39 -8.15 -17.53
N THR A 31 23.07 -8.23 -17.35
CA THR A 31 22.34 -7.39 -16.40
C THR A 31 22.68 -7.78 -14.97
N ILE A 32 22.72 -9.07 -14.64
CA ILE A 32 23.12 -9.55 -13.32
C ILE A 32 24.57 -9.18 -13.01
N ASP A 33 25.48 -9.37 -13.97
CA ASP A 33 26.89 -9.01 -13.80
C ASP A 33 27.08 -7.51 -13.45
N ARG A 34 26.43 -6.63 -14.21
CA ARG A 34 26.47 -5.18 -13.95
C ARG A 34 25.84 -4.81 -12.61
N ILE A 35 24.74 -5.46 -12.22
CA ILE A 35 24.09 -5.24 -10.92
C ILE A 35 25.02 -5.66 -9.79
N GLU A 36 25.55 -6.89 -9.83
CA GLU A 36 26.44 -7.40 -8.79
C GLU A 36 27.70 -6.53 -8.68
N ALA A 37 28.25 -6.05 -9.80
CA ALA A 37 29.39 -5.17 -9.83
C ALA A 37 29.10 -3.69 -9.49
N GLY A 38 27.85 -3.33 -9.18
CA GLY A 38 27.46 -1.95 -8.85
C GLY A 38 27.57 -0.97 -10.02
N ARG A 39 27.62 -1.46 -11.27
CA ARG A 39 27.83 -0.63 -12.48
C ARG A 39 26.53 -0.14 -13.12
N THR A 40 25.38 -0.42 -12.53
CA THR A 40 24.09 0.01 -13.07
C THR A 40 23.04 0.18 -11.97
N SER A 41 22.14 1.13 -12.18
CA SER A 41 20.88 1.20 -11.43
C SER A 41 19.85 0.35 -12.15
N ALA A 42 19.42 -0.75 -11.53
CA ALA A 42 18.42 -1.64 -12.11
C ALA A 42 17.02 -1.05 -11.95
N LYS A 43 16.16 -1.29 -12.95
CA LYS A 43 14.73 -1.00 -12.83
C LYS A 43 14.14 -1.84 -11.68
N PHE A 44 13.17 -1.28 -10.97
CA PHE A 44 12.48 -1.97 -9.87
C PHE A 44 11.94 -3.34 -10.30
N GLU A 45 11.30 -3.43 -11.47
CA GLU A 45 10.78 -4.68 -12.06
C GLU A 45 11.87 -5.75 -12.21
N THR A 46 13.08 -5.36 -12.63
CA THR A 46 14.22 -6.27 -12.78
C THR A 46 14.66 -6.79 -11.41
N VAL A 47 14.73 -5.92 -10.41
CA VAL A 47 15.08 -6.30 -9.03
C VAL A 47 14.04 -7.25 -8.45
N ALA A 48 12.77 -6.92 -8.57
CA ALA A 48 11.66 -7.75 -8.11
C ALA A 48 11.68 -9.13 -8.77
N SER A 49 11.89 -9.20 -10.10
CA SER A 49 11.95 -10.46 -10.84
C SER A 49 13.14 -11.34 -10.41
N LEU A 50 14.32 -10.73 -10.21
CA LEU A 50 15.52 -11.44 -9.73
C LEU A 50 15.34 -11.99 -8.31
N LEU A 51 14.73 -11.22 -7.41
CA LEU A 51 14.43 -11.67 -6.05
C LEU A 51 13.35 -12.75 -6.05
N ALA A 52 12.29 -12.60 -6.84
CA ALA A 52 11.24 -13.61 -6.99
C ALA A 52 11.81 -14.93 -7.54
N ALA A 53 12.71 -14.88 -8.53
CA ALA A 53 13.39 -16.05 -9.09
C ALA A 53 14.31 -16.75 -8.06
N THR A 54 14.77 -16.04 -7.03
CA THR A 54 15.48 -16.62 -5.87
C THR A 54 14.54 -16.95 -4.70
N GLY A 55 13.23 -16.81 -4.90
CA GLY A 55 12.17 -17.06 -3.93
C GLY A 55 12.18 -16.13 -2.72
N TYR A 56 12.57 -14.88 -2.94
CA TYR A 56 12.43 -13.77 -2.01
C TYR A 56 11.40 -12.77 -2.54
N THR A 57 10.79 -12.00 -1.64
CA THR A 57 9.89 -10.90 -1.98
C THR A 57 10.43 -9.59 -1.38
N LEU A 58 10.02 -8.46 -1.96
CA LEU A 58 10.32 -7.13 -1.43
C LEU A 58 9.17 -6.70 -0.51
N LEU A 59 9.53 -6.16 0.65
CA LEU A 59 8.59 -5.62 1.62
C LEU A 59 8.93 -4.15 1.85
N ILE A 60 7.89 -3.32 1.90
CA ILE A 60 8.02 -1.94 2.35
C ILE A 60 7.72 -1.93 3.85
N ALA A 61 8.60 -1.35 4.63
CA ALA A 61 8.44 -1.23 6.07
C ALA A 61 8.91 0.14 6.54
N ASP A 62 8.36 0.58 7.68
CA ASP A 62 8.87 1.76 8.37
C ASP A 62 10.25 1.47 9.02
N TRP A 63 10.86 2.51 9.57
CA TRP A 63 12.16 2.40 10.24
C TRP A 63 12.15 1.50 11.49
N ARG A 64 10.97 1.15 12.02
CA ARG A 64 10.78 0.24 13.15
C ARG A 64 10.55 -1.20 12.71
N GLY A 65 10.58 -1.47 11.40
CA GLY A 65 10.34 -2.79 10.82
C GLY A 65 8.86 -3.16 10.72
N ARG A 66 7.93 -2.22 10.95
CA ARG A 66 6.50 -2.48 10.70
C ARG A 66 6.25 -2.44 9.21
N GLN A 67 5.72 -3.54 8.66
CA GLN A 67 5.38 -3.63 7.25
C GLN A 67 4.24 -2.65 6.92
N LEU A 68 4.37 -1.98 5.78
CA LEU A 68 3.29 -1.17 5.23
C LEU A 68 2.16 -2.11 4.80
N GLU A 69 0.99 -1.95 5.41
CA GLU A 69 -0.23 -2.62 4.95
C GLU A 69 -0.64 -2.00 3.61
N TYR A 70 -0.62 -2.81 2.56
CA TYR A 70 -1.08 -2.43 1.23
C TYR A 70 -2.47 -3.03 1.00
N ASP A 71 -3.46 -2.17 0.89
CA ASP A 71 -4.83 -2.53 0.52
C ASP A 71 -5.07 -2.18 -0.96
N PRO A 72 -5.05 -3.16 -1.87
CA PRO A 72 -5.26 -2.92 -3.30
C PRO A 72 -6.72 -2.52 -3.63
N ASP A 73 -7.68 -2.85 -2.77
CA ASP A 73 -9.08 -2.52 -3.00
C ASP A 73 -9.33 -1.03 -2.75
N ARG A 74 -8.55 -0.43 -1.85
CA ARG A 74 -8.57 1.02 -1.60
C ARG A 74 -8.29 1.85 -2.86
N GLU A 75 -7.39 1.41 -3.72
CA GLU A 75 -7.06 2.10 -4.98
C GLU A 75 -8.22 2.07 -5.99
N ARG A 76 -9.17 1.13 -5.83
CA ARG A 76 -10.36 1.01 -6.69
C ARG A 76 -11.51 1.88 -6.20
N LEU A 77 -11.43 2.39 -4.97
CA LEU A 77 -12.47 3.21 -4.37
C LEU A 77 -12.50 4.59 -5.03
N VAL A 78 -13.66 4.92 -5.58
CA VAL A 78 -13.96 6.23 -6.17
C VAL A 78 -15.24 6.79 -5.57
N ASP A 79 -15.34 8.11 -5.54
CA ASP A 79 -16.58 8.80 -5.21
C ASP A 79 -17.60 8.70 -6.37
N ARG A 80 -18.79 9.24 -6.17
CA ARG A 80 -19.84 9.25 -7.21
C ARG A 80 -19.52 10.08 -8.44
N ALA A 81 -18.57 11.01 -8.34
CA ALA A 81 -18.07 11.77 -9.48
C ALA A 81 -16.91 11.04 -10.18
N GLY A 82 -16.58 9.81 -9.79
CA GLY A 82 -15.51 8.99 -10.36
C GLY A 82 -14.10 9.43 -9.93
N ARG A 83 -13.98 10.21 -8.86
CA ARG A 83 -12.68 10.68 -8.36
C ARG A 83 -12.17 9.75 -7.26
N HIS A 84 -10.87 9.48 -7.26
CA HIS A 84 -10.25 8.76 -6.15
C HIS A 84 -10.31 9.59 -4.86
N PHE A 85 -10.48 8.89 -3.74
CA PHE A 85 -10.40 9.51 -2.43
C PHE A 85 -8.98 10.00 -2.12
N PRO A 86 -8.81 11.02 -1.27
CA PRO A 86 -7.49 11.53 -0.90
C PRO A 86 -6.57 10.43 -0.33
N ALA A 87 -5.37 10.29 -0.89
CA ALA A 87 -4.46 9.19 -0.54
C ALA A 87 -4.00 9.20 0.94
N HIS A 88 -4.06 10.34 1.62
CA HIS A 88 -3.58 10.52 3.01
C HIS A 88 -4.68 10.38 4.08
N LEU A 89 -5.93 10.10 3.67
CA LEU A 89 -7.09 9.97 4.56
C LEU A 89 -7.62 8.54 4.53
N ASP A 90 -8.10 8.05 5.67
CA ASP A 90 -8.70 6.72 5.73
C ASP A 90 -10.05 6.77 5.00
N SER A 91 -10.30 5.83 4.09
CA SER A 91 -11.57 5.70 3.37
C SER A 91 -12.27 4.42 3.80
N GLY A 92 -13.59 4.44 3.87
CA GLY A 92 -14.38 3.27 4.24
C GLY A 92 -15.82 3.36 3.79
N GLU A 93 -16.52 2.23 3.87
CA GLU A 93 -17.96 2.17 3.62
C GLU A 93 -18.73 3.00 4.65
N VAL A 94 -19.75 3.72 4.17
CA VAL A 94 -20.74 4.34 5.05
C VAL A 94 -21.72 3.25 5.48
N THR A 95 -21.60 2.73 6.69
CA THR A 95 -22.49 1.68 7.22
C THR A 95 -23.70 2.24 7.97
N SER A 96 -23.59 3.43 8.56
CA SER A 96 -24.63 4.09 9.35
C SER A 96 -24.68 5.59 9.07
N ILE A 97 -25.88 6.11 8.79
CA ILE A 97 -26.14 7.55 8.62
C ILE A 97 -25.97 8.35 9.93
N TRP A 98 -26.03 7.68 11.09
CA TRP A 98 -25.95 8.31 12.41
C TRP A 98 -24.57 8.18 13.03
N SER A 99 -23.83 7.15 12.65
CA SER A 99 -22.56 6.77 13.29
C SER A 99 -21.35 6.95 12.37
N ASP A 100 -21.55 6.99 11.06
CA ASP A 100 -20.48 7.21 10.09
C ASP A 100 -20.63 8.62 9.47
N PRO A 101 -19.93 9.62 10.01
CA PRO A 101 -20.01 10.98 9.50
C PRO A 101 -19.36 11.05 8.12
N TRP A 102 -20.17 11.27 7.09
CA TRP A 102 -19.69 11.71 5.78
C TRP A 102 -19.94 13.22 5.65
N TRP A 103 -19.20 13.91 4.77
CA TRP A 103 -19.17 15.38 4.56
C TRP A 103 -20.51 16.06 4.16
N GLY A 104 -21.64 15.37 4.38
CA GLY A 104 -23.00 15.82 4.09
C GLY A 104 -23.80 16.16 5.34
N TRP A 105 -23.28 16.97 6.26
CA TRP A 105 -24.06 17.47 7.43
C TRP A 105 -25.35 18.23 7.03
N TYR A 106 -25.49 18.66 5.77
CA TYR A 106 -26.65 19.40 5.27
C TYR A 106 -27.71 18.56 4.52
N ARG A 107 -27.58 17.23 4.44
CA ARG A 107 -28.58 16.40 3.75
C ARG A 107 -28.92 15.15 4.55
N ILE A 108 -29.89 15.33 5.46
CA ILE A 108 -30.50 14.27 6.26
C ILE A 108 -31.04 13.18 5.32
N ALA A 109 -30.32 12.06 5.25
CA ALA A 109 -30.78 10.86 4.58
C ALA A 109 -31.27 9.89 5.64
N TRP A 110 -32.59 9.76 5.79
CA TRP A 110 -33.19 9.02 6.90
C TRP A 110 -32.97 7.50 6.84
N TRP A 111 -32.54 6.94 5.69
CA TRP A 111 -32.22 5.51 5.50
C TRP A 111 -31.19 5.29 4.37
N LYS A 112 -30.11 4.49 4.59
CA LYS A 112 -29.09 4.18 3.56
C LYS A 112 -29.66 3.41 2.37
N LYS A 113 -30.58 2.47 2.62
CA LYS A 113 -31.09 1.56 1.58
C LYS A 113 -31.85 2.28 0.46
N ASP A 114 -32.47 3.41 0.75
CA ASP A 114 -33.42 4.04 -0.17
C ASP A 114 -33.03 5.48 -0.56
N ASN A 115 -31.91 6.02 -0.07
CA ASN A 115 -31.51 7.38 -0.37
C ASN A 115 -30.36 7.44 -1.40
N PRO A 116 -30.66 7.79 -2.66
CA PRO A 116 -29.67 7.91 -3.71
C PRO A 116 -28.75 9.12 -3.53
N LEU A 117 -28.74 9.80 -2.37
CA LEU A 117 -27.80 10.89 -2.04
C LEU A 117 -26.69 10.44 -1.07
N VAL A 118 -26.83 9.30 -0.39
CA VAL A 118 -25.78 8.77 0.52
C VAL A 118 -24.71 8.06 -0.30
N PRO A 119 -23.44 8.48 -0.25
CA PRO A 119 -22.38 7.79 -0.96
C PRO A 119 -22.11 6.43 -0.30
N ASP A 120 -21.73 5.44 -1.12
CA ASP A 120 -21.38 4.11 -0.59
C ASP A 120 -20.10 4.14 0.24
N HIS A 121 -19.20 5.07 -0.10
CA HIS A 121 -17.90 5.26 0.54
C HIS A 121 -17.65 6.73 0.88
N THR A 122 -16.93 6.95 1.98
CA THR A 122 -16.46 8.28 2.41
C THR A 122 -15.01 8.18 2.89
N TYR A 123 -14.38 9.32 3.11
CA TYR A 123 -13.09 9.43 3.81
C TYR A 123 -13.25 10.19 5.12
N PHE A 124 -12.40 9.85 6.08
CA PHE A 124 -12.44 10.35 7.44
C PHE A 124 -11.10 11.02 7.78
N LYS A 125 -11.17 12.03 8.64
CA LYS A 125 -9.99 12.68 9.19
C LYS A 125 -9.92 12.31 10.66
N ILE A 126 -8.85 11.61 11.03
CA ILE A 126 -8.52 11.45 12.45
C ILE A 126 -8.08 12.82 12.96
N PRO A 127 -8.69 13.34 14.03
CA PRO A 127 -8.33 14.62 14.62
C PRO A 127 -6.85 14.68 14.96
N TRP A 128 -6.23 15.84 14.73
CA TRP A 128 -4.81 16.03 15.00
C TRP A 128 -4.41 15.68 16.45
N TRP A 129 -5.32 15.87 17.41
CA TRP A 129 -5.11 15.51 18.82
C TRP A 129 -5.12 14.01 19.07
N ALA A 130 -5.88 13.23 18.29
CA ALA A 130 -5.96 11.78 18.39
C ALA A 130 -4.75 11.08 17.77
N ARG A 131 -4.07 11.73 16.82
CA ARG A 131 -2.82 11.24 16.20
C ARG A 131 -1.57 11.41 17.08
N ARG A 132 -1.67 12.01 18.27
CA ARG A 132 -0.49 12.21 19.15
C ARG A 132 -0.03 10.89 19.77
N GLY A 133 1.02 10.30 19.19
CA GLY A 133 1.92 9.39 19.89
C GLY A 133 1.51 7.92 19.97
N ARG A 134 0.38 7.51 19.38
CA ARG A 134 0.03 6.08 19.27
C ARG A 134 -0.73 5.75 18.00
N GLU A 135 -0.54 4.52 17.56
CA GLU A 135 -1.29 3.91 16.47
C GLU A 135 -2.68 3.54 17.01
N LEU A 136 -3.72 4.03 16.35
CA LEU A 136 -5.10 3.76 16.74
C LEU A 136 -5.53 2.44 16.13
N SER A 137 -6.14 1.58 16.93
CA SER A 137 -6.75 0.34 16.45
C SER A 137 -7.90 0.63 15.46
N PRO A 138 -8.29 -0.31 14.59
CA PRO A 138 -9.42 -0.12 13.68
C PRO A 138 -10.72 0.34 14.36
N SER A 139 -10.97 -0.10 15.59
CA SER A 139 -12.14 0.33 16.39
C SER A 139 -11.97 1.76 16.93
N GLU A 140 -10.79 2.12 17.43
CA GLU A 140 -10.53 3.50 17.89
C GLU A 140 -10.56 4.49 16.72
N LYS A 141 -10.07 4.08 15.54
CA LYS A 141 -10.22 4.89 14.33
C LYS A 141 -11.69 5.19 14.08
N ARG A 142 -12.56 4.17 14.08
CA ARG A 142 -14.02 4.31 13.90
C ARG A 142 -14.67 5.27 14.90
N GLU A 143 -14.28 5.22 16.17
CA GLU A 143 -14.80 6.12 17.21
C GLU A 143 -14.28 7.56 17.09
N LEU A 144 -13.09 7.74 16.52
CA LEU A 144 -12.42 9.03 16.39
C LEU A 144 -12.62 9.66 15.01
N TRP A 145 -13.50 9.09 14.17
CA TRP A 145 -13.87 9.65 12.88
C TRP A 145 -14.51 11.02 13.06
N MET A 146 -13.81 12.07 12.63
CA MET A 146 -14.38 13.40 12.45
C MET A 146 -14.52 13.72 10.97
N ASP A 147 -15.48 14.62 10.70
CA ASP A 147 -15.65 15.25 9.40
C ASP A 147 -14.30 15.79 8.92
N ALA A 148 -13.94 15.42 7.70
CA ALA A 148 -12.75 15.89 7.03
C ALA A 148 -13.00 17.24 6.37
N THR A 149 -13.42 18.21 7.18
CA THR A 149 -13.44 19.64 6.84
C THR A 149 -12.11 20.30 7.19
#